data_AF-A0A1B8GV01-F1
#
_entry.id   AF-A0A1B8GV01-F1
#
_cell.length_a   1.000
_cell.length_b   1.000
_cell.length_c   1.000
_cell.angle_alpha   90.00
_cell.angle_beta   90.00
_cell.angle_gamma   90.00
#
_symmetry.space_group_name_H-M   'P 1'
#
loop_
_entity.id
_entity.type
_entity.pdbx_description
1 polymer ?
#
loop_
_entity_poly.entity_id
_entity_poly.type
_entity_poly.pdbx_seq_one_letter_code
_entity_poly.pdbx_strand_id
1 'polypeptide(L)'
;MAGEILALVKETTTSILSDNSTNQVAWQTEFLGLVPLALNAMTQPSSLDINRPESSLLFMARSSPFICVADTLEVLIALCLYTYQEGSISEAARLVNRRIARSRLGSGESELEASAVEKHPWTFTILFLAALVPAIKFLGLQGLFWTRVWAGIYLCPYIVLAIVRALASKGWRDRPPVASLAKVPSFHEKLLGIVRTVLLVVAGAVHASVSYWALICVQQIDDGDYKALLVFPFLNFILALLYYLVVYDPTGTAKPSWTEELG
;
A
#
# COMPACT_ATOMS: atom_id res chain seq x y z
N MET A 1 46.37 -10.94 36.47
CA MET A 1 46.59 -10.35 35.13
C MET A 1 45.94 -11.15 34.00
N ALA A 2 46.42 -12.33 33.59
CA ALA A 2 45.78 -13.07 32.47
C ALA A 2 44.32 -13.51 32.76
N GLY A 3 44.03 -13.95 34.00
CA GLY A 3 42.68 -14.32 34.42
C GLY A 3 41.69 -13.15 34.54
N GLU A 4 42.17 -11.96 34.88
CA GLU A 4 41.34 -10.76 34.99
C GLU A 4 40.95 -10.21 33.60
N ILE A 5 41.87 -10.27 32.64
CA ILE A 5 41.59 -9.92 31.24
C ILE A 5 40.55 -10.89 30.65
N LEU A 6 40.65 -12.18 30.94
CA LEU A 6 39.68 -13.18 30.46
C LEU A 6 38.29 -12.96 31.06
N ALA A 7 38.20 -12.61 32.35
CA ALA A 7 36.95 -12.29 33.02
C ALA A 7 36.30 -11.02 32.44
N LEU A 8 37.08 -9.96 32.24
CA LEU A 8 36.63 -8.71 31.64
C LEU A 8 36.13 -8.90 30.21
N VAL A 9 36.86 -9.67 29.38
CA VAL A 9 36.43 -10.00 28.02
C VAL A 9 35.13 -10.80 28.03
N LYS A 10 34.98 -11.76 28.95
CA LYS A 10 33.74 -12.56 29.06
C LYS A 10 32.56 -11.70 29.49
N GLU A 11 32.73 -10.82 30.47
CA GLU A 11 31.70 -9.88 30.93
C GLU A 11 31.29 -8.90 29.83
N THR A 12 32.27 -8.33 29.12
CA THR A 12 32.05 -7.44 27.97
C THR A 12 31.32 -8.17 26.84
N THR A 13 31.71 -9.40 26.53
CA THR A 13 31.06 -10.20 25.47
C THR A 13 29.63 -10.58 25.85
N THR A 14 29.38 -10.87 27.13
CA THR A 14 28.04 -11.21 27.63
C THR A 14 27.13 -9.98 27.64
N SER A 15 27.66 -8.80 28.01
CA SER A 15 26.95 -7.53 27.92
C SER A 15 26.62 -7.16 26.48
N ILE A 16 27.56 -7.30 25.53
CA ILE A 16 27.33 -7.02 24.10
C ILE A 16 26.30 -7.98 23.50
N LEU A 17 26.35 -9.28 23.84
CA LEU A 17 25.36 -10.26 23.37
C LEU A 17 23.97 -9.98 23.96
N SER A 18 23.89 -9.58 25.23
CA SER A 18 22.64 -9.20 25.89
C SER A 18 22.06 -7.93 25.26
N ASP A 19 22.85 -6.89 25.05
CA ASP A 19 22.42 -5.64 24.40
C ASP A 19 22.03 -5.84 22.93
N ASN A 20 22.68 -6.75 22.21
CA ASN A 20 22.28 -7.07 20.84
C ASN A 20 20.96 -7.84 20.79
N SER A 21 20.63 -8.65 21.81
CA SER A 21 19.34 -9.37 21.88
C SER A 21 18.18 -8.45 22.25
N THR A 22 18.40 -7.41 23.07
CA THR A 22 17.36 -6.45 23.46
C THR A 22 17.05 -5.43 22.36
N ASN A 23 17.97 -5.22 21.41
CA ASN A 23 17.80 -4.28 20.30
C ASN A 23 17.24 -4.91 19.01
N GLN A 24 16.97 -6.22 19.01
CA GLN A 24 16.35 -6.89 17.87
C GLN A 24 14.88 -6.46 17.72
N VAL A 25 14.43 -6.44 16.47
CA VAL A 25 13.04 -6.13 16.16
C VAL A 25 12.21 -7.39 16.36
N ALA A 26 11.14 -7.29 17.15
CA ALA A 26 10.20 -8.39 17.33
C ALA A 26 9.21 -8.44 16.15
N TRP A 27 8.85 -9.64 15.70
CA TRP A 27 7.91 -9.84 14.57
C TRP A 27 6.57 -9.10 14.76
N GLN A 28 6.10 -8.95 16.01
CA GLN A 28 4.87 -8.23 16.34
C GLN A 28 4.97 -6.77 15.91
N THR A 29 6.13 -6.15 16.10
CA THR A 29 6.37 -4.75 15.72
C THR A 29 6.25 -4.58 14.21
N GLU A 30 6.79 -5.52 13.44
CA GLU A 30 6.73 -5.49 11.98
C GLU A 30 5.34 -5.78 11.43
N PHE A 31 4.72 -6.85 11.91
CA PHE A 31 3.38 -7.22 11.47
C PHE A 31 2.37 -6.12 11.82
N LEU A 32 2.31 -5.70 13.08
CA LEU A 32 1.32 -4.72 13.54
C LEU A 32 1.59 -3.32 12.97
N GLY A 33 2.84 -2.95 12.69
CA GLY A 33 3.12 -1.66 12.04
C GLY A 33 2.72 -1.63 10.56
N LEU A 34 2.69 -2.76 9.86
CA LEU A 34 2.21 -2.85 8.47
C LEU A 34 0.69 -2.78 8.36
N VAL A 35 -0.05 -3.14 9.42
CA VAL A 35 -1.52 -3.14 9.41
C VAL A 35 -2.11 -1.73 9.19
N PRO A 36 -1.74 -0.67 9.93
CA PRO A 36 -2.18 0.70 9.66
C PRO A 36 -1.85 1.17 8.25
N LEU A 37 -0.70 0.77 7.71
CA LEU A 37 -0.28 1.10 6.35
C LEU A 37 -1.21 0.46 5.30
N ALA A 38 -1.49 -0.83 5.43
CA ALA A 38 -2.41 -1.54 4.56
C ALA A 38 -3.84 -0.99 4.66
N LEU A 39 -4.32 -0.71 5.89
CA LEU A 39 -5.64 -0.10 6.11
C LEU A 39 -5.74 1.29 5.47
N ASN A 40 -4.73 2.13 5.64
CA ASN A 40 -4.69 3.44 4.99
C ASN A 40 -4.72 3.30 3.45
N ALA A 41 -4.00 2.33 2.88
CA ALA A 41 -4.04 2.05 1.45
C ALA A 41 -5.44 1.57 0.99
N MET A 42 -6.11 0.71 1.77
CA MET A 42 -7.47 0.25 1.48
C MET A 42 -8.45 1.42 1.38
N THR A 43 -8.35 2.40 2.27
CA THR A 43 -9.27 3.56 2.31
C THR A 43 -9.13 4.55 1.16
N GLN A 44 -8.10 4.43 0.33
CA GLN A 44 -7.84 5.37 -0.74
C GLN A 44 -8.67 5.09 -2.01
N PRO A 45 -8.99 6.14 -2.80
CA PRO A 45 -9.54 5.96 -4.14
C PRO A 45 -8.68 5.08 -5.01
N SER A 46 -9.31 4.11 -5.67
CA SER A 46 -8.68 3.30 -6.69
C SER A 46 -9.13 3.76 -8.08
N SER A 47 -8.16 3.90 -8.97
CA SER A 47 -8.39 4.09 -10.41
C SER A 47 -8.78 2.78 -11.10
N LEU A 48 -8.48 1.65 -10.46
CA LEU A 48 -8.81 0.31 -10.94
C LEU A 48 -10.27 -0.08 -10.66
N ASP A 49 -11.03 0.74 -9.92
CA ASP A 49 -12.45 0.52 -9.66
C ASP A 49 -13.23 0.48 -10.99
N ILE A 50 -13.65 -0.71 -11.41
CA ILE A 50 -14.44 -0.91 -12.62
C ILE A 50 -15.90 -0.64 -12.28
N ASN A 51 -16.41 0.58 -12.55
CA ASN A 51 -17.83 0.97 -12.62
C ASN A 51 -18.82 0.13 -11.80
N ARG A 52 -18.48 -0.19 -10.54
CA ARG A 52 -19.35 -0.95 -9.64
C ARG A 52 -19.81 0.01 -8.56
N PRO A 53 -21.07 0.47 -8.62
CA PRO A 53 -21.60 1.35 -7.60
C PRO A 53 -21.65 0.58 -6.27
N GLU A 54 -21.15 1.22 -5.22
CA GLU A 54 -21.43 0.93 -3.81
C GLU A 54 -20.73 -0.24 -3.09
N SER A 55 -20.07 -1.18 -3.78
CA SER A 55 -19.33 -2.26 -3.08
C SER A 55 -18.03 -2.65 -3.78
N SER A 56 -17.13 -1.69 -3.96
CA SER A 56 -15.83 -2.00 -4.55
C SER A 56 -15.04 -2.94 -3.63
N LEU A 57 -15.08 -4.23 -3.96
CA LEU A 57 -14.18 -5.26 -3.41
C LEU A 57 -12.70 -4.86 -3.56
N LEU A 58 -12.38 -3.92 -4.46
CA LEU A 58 -11.02 -3.44 -4.67
C LEU A 58 -10.50 -2.58 -3.52
N PHE A 59 -11.38 -1.91 -2.74
CA PHE A 59 -10.97 -1.29 -1.47
C PHE A 59 -10.27 -2.34 -0.59
N MET A 60 -10.84 -3.54 -0.48
CA MET A 60 -10.21 -4.63 0.28
C MET A 60 -9.04 -5.25 -0.48
N ALA A 61 -9.10 -5.31 -1.81
CA ALA A 61 -8.02 -5.87 -2.62
C ALA A 61 -6.72 -5.05 -2.51
N ARG A 62 -6.77 -3.77 -2.15
CA ARG A 62 -5.59 -2.94 -1.88
C ARG A 62 -4.83 -3.30 -0.60
N SER A 63 -5.37 -4.22 0.22
CA SER A 63 -4.56 -4.92 1.22
C SER A 63 -3.45 -5.77 0.56
N SER A 64 -3.58 -6.11 -0.72
CA SER A 64 -2.50 -6.73 -1.50
C SER A 64 -1.49 -5.66 -1.95
N PRO A 65 -0.20 -5.83 -1.65
CA PRO A 65 0.83 -4.87 -2.08
C PRO A 65 0.95 -4.81 -3.61
N PHE A 66 0.66 -5.91 -4.32
CA PHE A 66 0.72 -5.95 -5.79
C PHE A 66 -0.40 -5.14 -6.43
N ILE A 67 -1.62 -5.24 -5.88
CA ILE A 67 -2.75 -4.41 -6.33
C ILE A 67 -2.48 -2.93 -6.02
N CYS A 68 -1.86 -2.65 -4.88
CA CYS A 68 -1.45 -1.31 -4.47
C CYS A 68 -0.47 -0.67 -5.49
N VAL A 69 0.53 -1.44 -5.94
CA VAL A 69 1.46 -1.01 -7.00
C VAL A 69 0.74 -0.82 -8.33
N ALA A 70 -0.11 -1.76 -8.73
CA ALA A 70 -0.86 -1.65 -9.98
C ALA A 70 -1.74 -0.40 -10.04
N ASP A 71 -2.44 -0.06 -8.95
CA ASP A 71 -3.25 1.15 -8.88
C ASP A 71 -2.39 2.42 -9.00
N THR A 72 -1.25 2.44 -8.31
CA THR A 72 -0.31 3.57 -8.38
C THR A 72 0.24 3.75 -9.80
N LEU A 73 0.62 2.66 -10.46
CA LEU A 73 1.12 2.68 -11.83
C LEU A 73 0.05 3.18 -12.81
N GLU A 74 -1.20 2.77 -12.66
CA GLU A 74 -2.29 3.22 -13.53
C GLU A 74 -2.46 4.75 -13.45
N VAL A 75 -2.48 5.30 -12.23
CA VAL A 75 -2.58 6.74 -11.98
C VAL A 75 -1.42 7.51 -12.63
N LEU A 76 -0.19 7.00 -12.50
CA LEU A 76 1.00 7.62 -13.10
C LEU A 76 0.97 7.55 -14.63
N ILE A 77 0.61 6.39 -15.20
CA ILE A 77 0.47 6.21 -16.65
C ILE A 77 -0.61 7.16 -17.20
N ALA A 78 -1.76 7.26 -16.52
CA ALA A 78 -2.82 8.19 -16.89
C ALA A 78 -2.35 9.65 -16.85
N LEU A 79 -1.64 10.04 -15.79
CA LEU A 79 -1.08 11.39 -15.68
C LEU A 79 -0.12 11.68 -16.83
N CYS A 80 0.79 10.76 -17.16
CA CYS A 80 1.73 10.90 -18.28
C CYS A 80 1.00 11.03 -19.63
N LEU A 81 0.03 10.15 -19.90
CA LEU A 81 -0.73 10.16 -21.15
C LEU A 81 -1.51 11.47 -21.31
N TYR A 82 -2.25 11.91 -20.29
CA TYR A 82 -2.98 13.18 -20.39
C TYR A 82 -2.05 14.39 -20.42
N THR A 83 -0.87 14.34 -19.77
CA THR A 83 0.10 15.44 -19.86
C THR A 83 0.65 15.56 -21.28
N TYR A 84 0.90 14.43 -21.94
CA TYR A 84 1.30 14.40 -23.35
C TYR A 84 0.21 14.96 -24.28
N GLN A 85 -1.07 14.71 -23.97
CA GLN A 85 -2.19 15.19 -24.78
C GLN A 85 -2.50 16.68 -24.59
N GLU A 86 -2.60 17.13 -23.34
CA GLU A 86 -3.07 18.48 -23.00
C GLU A 86 -1.93 19.51 -22.97
N GLY A 87 -0.67 19.07 -22.90
CA GLY A 87 0.50 19.94 -22.77
C GLY A 87 0.61 20.64 -21.40
N SER A 88 -0.32 20.36 -20.47
CA SER A 88 -0.35 20.93 -19.12
C SER A 88 -0.57 19.85 -18.08
N ILE A 89 0.37 19.74 -17.13
CA ILE A 89 0.28 18.78 -16.03
C ILE A 89 -0.92 19.04 -15.11
N SER A 90 -1.34 20.30 -14.95
CA SER A 90 -2.49 20.64 -14.11
C SER A 90 -3.80 20.16 -14.75
N GLU A 91 -3.89 20.26 -16.07
CA GLU A 91 -5.05 19.79 -16.82
C GLU A 91 -5.10 18.26 -16.87
N ALA A 92 -3.93 17.62 -17.04
CA ALA A 92 -3.80 16.17 -16.92
C ALA A 92 -4.22 15.67 -15.52
N ALA A 93 -3.72 16.31 -14.46
CA ALA A 93 -4.09 15.99 -13.09
C ALA A 93 -5.59 16.17 -12.83
N ARG A 94 -6.22 17.21 -13.40
CA ARG A 94 -7.67 17.38 -13.37
C ARG A 94 -8.39 16.21 -14.06
N LEU A 95 -7.95 15.77 -15.24
CA LEU A 95 -8.55 14.65 -15.97
C LEU A 95 -8.42 13.33 -15.19
N VAL A 96 -7.24 13.05 -14.60
CA VAL A 96 -7.02 11.89 -13.73
C VAL A 96 -7.96 11.91 -12.52
N ASN A 97 -7.99 13.01 -11.77
CA ASN A 97 -8.87 13.14 -10.61
C ASN A 97 -10.34 12.99 -10.98
N ARG A 98 -10.75 13.55 -12.13
CA ARG A 98 -12.11 13.39 -12.65
C ARG A 98 -12.43 11.94 -13.01
N ARG A 99 -11.49 11.24 -13.64
CA ARG A 99 -11.66 9.83 -14.00
C ARG A 99 -11.83 8.94 -12.76
N ILE A 100 -10.98 9.15 -11.75
CA ILE A 100 -11.07 8.45 -10.45
C ILE A 100 -12.38 8.79 -9.72
N ALA A 101 -12.84 10.05 -9.79
CA ALA A 101 -14.12 10.42 -9.21
C ALA A 101 -15.30 9.76 -9.95
N ARG A 102 -15.28 9.73 -11.29
CA ARG A 102 -16.35 9.12 -12.10
C ARG A 102 -16.39 7.60 -12.00
N SER A 103 -15.26 6.90 -11.85
CA SER A 103 -15.25 5.43 -11.77
C SER A 103 -16.04 4.87 -10.59
N ARG A 104 -16.36 5.72 -9.62
CA ARG A 104 -17.17 5.42 -8.44
C ARG A 104 -18.66 5.68 -8.63
N LEU A 105 -19.01 6.51 -9.60
CA LEU A 105 -20.39 6.89 -9.87
C LEU A 105 -21.04 5.84 -10.76
N GLY A 106 -22.31 5.55 -10.52
CA GLY A 106 -23.10 4.71 -11.42
C GLY A 106 -23.21 5.35 -12.81
N SER A 107 -23.50 4.55 -13.84
CA SER A 107 -23.59 5.00 -15.24
C SER A 107 -24.66 6.08 -15.52
N GLY A 108 -25.48 6.44 -14.52
CA GLY A 108 -26.54 7.44 -14.62
C GLY A 108 -26.26 8.78 -13.93
N GLU A 109 -25.14 8.93 -13.21
CA GLU A 109 -24.85 10.16 -12.46
C GLU A 109 -23.91 11.10 -13.23
N SER A 110 -24.38 12.33 -13.45
CA SER A 110 -23.64 13.37 -14.16
C SER A 110 -22.81 14.26 -13.21
N GLU A 111 -23.25 14.38 -11.96
CA GLU A 111 -22.60 15.22 -10.95
C GLU A 111 -21.47 14.47 -10.23
N LEU A 112 -20.31 15.13 -10.12
CA LEU A 112 -19.15 14.57 -9.43
C LEU A 112 -19.36 14.67 -7.91
N GLU A 113 -19.83 13.59 -7.29
CA GLU A 113 -20.00 13.55 -5.83
C GLU A 113 -18.65 13.73 -5.11
N ALA A 114 -18.68 14.37 -3.94
CA ALA A 114 -17.51 14.48 -3.06
C ALA A 114 -17.05 13.09 -2.61
N SER A 115 -15.75 12.82 -2.71
CA SER A 115 -15.16 11.57 -2.22
C SER A 115 -15.35 11.45 -0.71
N ALA A 116 -15.40 10.24 -0.14
CA ALA A 116 -15.40 10.04 1.33
C ALA A 116 -14.28 10.83 2.02
N VAL A 117 -13.09 10.88 1.39
CA VAL A 117 -11.94 11.70 1.82
C VAL A 117 -12.27 13.19 1.95
N GLU A 118 -13.07 13.73 1.05
CA GLU A 118 -13.42 15.15 1.03
C GLU A 118 -14.61 15.46 1.95
N LYS A 119 -15.54 14.50 2.11
CA LYS A 119 -16.63 14.58 3.08
C LYS A 119 -16.12 14.51 4.52
N HIS A 120 -15.07 13.71 4.77
CA HIS A 120 -14.51 13.47 6.09
C HIS A 120 -12.99 13.69 6.12
N PRO A 121 -12.50 14.91 5.83
CA PRO A 121 -11.06 15.18 5.67
C PRO A 121 -10.27 14.86 6.94
N TRP A 122 -10.83 15.13 8.12
CA TRP A 122 -10.18 14.82 9.40
C TRP A 122 -9.96 13.33 9.62
N THR A 123 -10.95 12.48 9.30
CA THR A 123 -10.82 11.02 9.45
C THR A 123 -9.66 10.49 8.62
N PHE A 124 -9.55 10.95 7.37
CA PHE A 124 -8.49 10.51 6.46
C PHE A 124 -7.13 11.12 6.79
N THR A 125 -7.08 12.33 7.33
CA THR A 125 -5.84 12.91 7.87
C THR A 125 -5.35 12.11 9.07
N ILE A 126 -6.23 11.71 9.99
CA ILE A 126 -5.88 10.87 11.15
C ILE A 126 -5.37 9.50 10.68
N LEU A 127 -6.07 8.84 9.75
CA LEU A 127 -5.64 7.57 9.18
C LEU A 127 -4.28 7.68 8.48
N PHE A 128 -4.04 8.78 7.77
CA PHE A 128 -2.74 9.04 7.15
C PHE A 128 -1.63 9.20 8.20
N LEU A 129 -1.84 10.03 9.23
CA LEU A 129 -0.86 10.21 10.30
C LEU A 129 -0.59 8.89 11.04
N ALA A 130 -1.65 8.10 11.30
CA ALA A 130 -1.54 6.77 11.90
C ALA A 130 -0.76 5.78 11.04
N ALA A 131 -0.74 5.93 9.72
CA ALA A 131 0.09 5.13 8.81
C ALA A 131 1.50 5.70 8.62
N LEU A 132 1.65 7.03 8.64
CA LEU A 132 2.92 7.72 8.42
C LEU A 132 3.91 7.42 9.55
N VAL A 133 3.47 7.41 10.80
CA VAL A 133 4.34 7.14 11.96
C VAL A 133 4.98 5.75 11.88
N PRO A 134 4.23 4.64 11.67
CA PRO A 134 4.80 3.32 11.41
C PRO A 134 5.72 3.27 10.19
N ALA A 135 5.40 3.97 9.09
CA ALA A 135 6.28 4.01 7.92
C ALA A 135 7.64 4.66 8.24
N ILE A 136 7.65 5.80 8.93
CA ILE A 136 8.89 6.47 9.36
C ILE A 136 9.70 5.53 10.27
N LYS A 137 9.02 4.86 11.21
CA LYS A 137 9.64 3.88 12.10
C LYS A 137 10.33 2.77 11.30
N PHE A 138 9.63 2.14 10.35
CA PHE A 138 10.20 1.07 9.53
C PHE A 138 11.35 1.50 8.63
N LEU A 139 11.28 2.71 8.06
CA LEU A 139 12.39 3.26 7.29
C LEU A 139 13.63 3.48 8.17
N GLY A 140 13.45 3.69 9.48
CA GLY A 140 14.51 3.78 10.48
C GLY A 140 15.09 2.45 10.96
N LEU A 141 14.28 1.39 11.08
CA LEU A 141 14.72 0.07 11.58
C LEU A 141 15.71 -0.61 10.64
N GLN A 142 16.82 -1.15 11.14
CA GLN A 142 17.89 -1.77 10.34
C GLN A 142 17.66 -3.27 10.13
N GLY A 143 18.23 -3.83 9.07
CA GLY A 143 18.11 -5.26 8.73
C GLY A 143 16.79 -5.65 8.02
N LEU A 144 15.81 -4.75 7.95
CA LEU A 144 14.46 -5.04 7.46
C LEU A 144 14.21 -4.60 6.02
N PHE A 145 14.98 -5.14 5.08
CA PHE A 145 14.88 -4.73 3.68
C PHE A 145 13.44 -4.88 3.14
N TRP A 146 12.82 -6.05 3.29
CA TRP A 146 11.49 -6.31 2.74
C TRP A 146 10.38 -5.54 3.46
N THR A 147 10.43 -5.40 4.78
CA THR A 147 9.44 -4.63 5.54
C THR A 147 9.45 -3.15 5.13
N ARG A 148 10.64 -2.58 4.87
CA ARG A 148 10.79 -1.23 4.29
C ARG A 148 10.17 -1.13 2.89
N VAL A 149 10.38 -2.14 2.05
CA VAL A 149 9.77 -2.21 0.71
C VAL A 149 8.24 -2.24 0.81
N TRP A 150 7.68 -3.09 1.68
CA TRP A 150 6.22 -3.16 1.88
C TRP A 150 5.64 -1.85 2.43
N ALA A 151 6.32 -1.23 3.40
CA ALA A 151 5.91 0.07 3.93
C ALA A 151 5.88 1.15 2.84
N GLY A 152 6.92 1.18 1.98
CA GLY A 152 6.97 2.06 0.82
C GLY A 152 5.84 1.81 -0.17
N ILE A 153 5.53 0.54 -0.47
CA ILE A 153 4.43 0.16 -1.37
C ILE A 153 3.07 0.64 -0.86
N TYR A 154 2.79 0.54 0.44
CA TYR A 154 1.51 1.00 1.00
C TYR A 154 1.44 2.53 1.15
N LEU A 155 2.58 3.20 1.38
CA LEU A 155 2.63 4.65 1.52
C LEU A 155 2.58 5.38 0.16
N CYS A 156 3.24 4.83 -0.87
CA CYS A 156 3.41 5.46 -2.18
C CYS A 156 2.10 5.91 -2.86
N PRO A 157 1.03 5.08 -2.94
CA PRO A 157 -0.22 5.52 -3.56
C PRO A 157 -0.84 6.74 -2.89
N TYR A 158 -0.69 6.88 -1.56
CA TYR A 158 -1.17 8.07 -0.86
C TYR A 158 -0.46 9.31 -1.37
N ILE A 159 0.87 9.25 -1.44
CA ILE A 159 1.72 10.35 -1.89
C ILE A 159 1.37 10.70 -3.33
N VAL A 160 1.25 9.71 -4.22
CA VAL A 160 0.90 9.93 -5.62
C VAL A 160 -0.48 10.58 -5.76
N LEU A 161 -1.51 10.08 -5.06
CA LEU A 161 -2.83 10.67 -5.10
C LEU A 161 -2.87 12.08 -4.50
N ALA A 162 -2.12 12.33 -3.42
CA ALA A 162 -1.99 13.67 -2.83
C ALA A 162 -1.35 14.65 -3.81
N ILE A 163 -0.27 14.25 -4.50
CA ILE A 163 0.40 15.05 -5.53
C ILE A 163 -0.56 15.32 -6.69
N VAL A 164 -1.20 14.28 -7.24
CA VAL A 164 -2.16 14.43 -8.36
C VAL A 164 -3.31 15.36 -7.99
N ARG A 165 -3.82 15.32 -6.75
CA ARG A 165 -4.84 16.26 -6.26
C ARG A 165 -4.30 17.69 -6.14
N ALA A 166 -3.09 17.86 -5.61
CA ALA A 166 -2.47 19.16 -5.45
C ALA A 166 -2.14 19.83 -6.80
N LEU A 167 -1.83 19.04 -7.82
CA LEU A 167 -1.57 19.52 -9.18
C LEU A 167 -2.83 20.01 -9.91
N ALA A 168 -4.01 19.50 -9.54
CA ALA A 168 -5.26 19.96 -10.12
C ALA A 168 -5.64 21.36 -9.62
N SER A 169 -6.04 22.25 -10.53
CA SER A 169 -6.46 23.61 -10.18
C SER A 169 -7.62 23.64 -9.18
N LYS A 170 -7.71 24.66 -8.32
CA LYS A 170 -8.87 24.86 -7.44
C LYS A 170 -10.17 24.90 -8.27
N GLY A 171 -11.23 24.26 -7.76
CA GLY A 171 -12.53 24.18 -8.46
C GLY A 171 -12.52 23.29 -9.70
N TRP A 172 -11.58 22.33 -9.80
CA TRP A 172 -11.48 21.43 -10.96
C TRP A 172 -12.76 20.60 -11.21
N ARG A 173 -13.58 20.38 -10.17
CA ARG A 173 -14.88 19.70 -10.23
C ARG A 173 -15.93 20.49 -10.99
N ASP A 174 -15.93 21.81 -10.81
CA ASP A 174 -16.95 22.71 -11.32
C ASP A 174 -16.80 22.98 -12.82
N ARG A 175 -15.66 22.59 -13.40
CA ARG A 175 -15.35 22.79 -14.81
C ARG A 175 -15.76 21.54 -15.62
N PRO A 176 -16.83 21.60 -16.44
CA PRO A 176 -17.15 20.50 -17.35
C PRO A 176 -16.00 20.29 -18.35
N PRO A 177 -15.82 19.08 -18.90
CA PRO A 177 -14.87 18.88 -19.98
C PRO A 177 -15.36 19.70 -21.18
N VAL A 178 -14.44 20.24 -21.97
CA VAL A 178 -14.81 20.87 -23.24
C VAL A 178 -15.57 19.83 -24.07
N ALA A 179 -16.75 20.21 -24.58
CA ALA A 179 -17.74 19.31 -25.19
C ALA A 179 -17.22 18.48 -26.39
N SER A 180 -16.03 18.77 -26.91
CA SER A 180 -15.39 18.03 -28.00
C SER A 180 -14.98 16.60 -27.63
N LEU A 181 -14.88 16.25 -26.35
CA LEU A 181 -14.49 14.89 -25.89
C LEU A 181 -15.66 13.91 -25.75
N ALA A 182 -16.92 14.34 -25.90
CA ALA A 182 -18.09 13.59 -25.41
C ALA A 182 -18.69 12.56 -26.39
N LYS A 183 -18.26 12.48 -27.66
CA LYS A 183 -18.96 11.66 -28.67
C LYS A 183 -18.28 10.34 -29.07
N VAL A 184 -16.99 10.16 -28.79
CA VAL A 184 -16.27 8.89 -29.04
C VAL A 184 -15.18 8.73 -27.97
N PRO A 185 -15.05 7.55 -27.32
CA PRO A 185 -13.92 7.32 -26.41
C PRO A 185 -12.61 7.53 -27.16
N SER A 186 -11.81 8.46 -26.67
CA SER A 186 -10.52 8.76 -27.27
C SER A 186 -9.66 7.49 -27.30
N PHE A 187 -8.72 7.41 -28.25
CA PHE A 187 -7.74 6.32 -28.29
C PHE A 187 -7.07 6.08 -26.92
N HIS A 188 -6.86 7.15 -26.16
CA HIS A 188 -6.20 7.11 -24.85
C HIS A 188 -7.08 6.49 -23.77
N GLU A 189 -8.40 6.74 -23.77
CA GLU A 189 -9.32 6.05 -22.86
C GLU A 189 -9.38 4.54 -23.13
N LYS A 190 -9.35 4.14 -24.41
CA LYS A 190 -9.26 2.72 -24.79
C LYS A 190 -7.95 2.10 -24.32
N LEU A 191 -6.83 2.78 -24.57
CA LEU A 191 -5.50 2.35 -24.15
C LEU A 191 -5.43 2.21 -22.61
N LEU A 192 -5.91 3.21 -21.88
CA LEU A 192 -5.96 3.17 -20.41
C LEU A 192 -6.87 2.05 -19.88
N GLY A 193 -7.98 1.76 -20.56
CA GLY A 193 -8.81 0.59 -20.27
C GLY A 193 -8.03 -0.73 -20.41
N ILE A 194 -7.26 -0.88 -21.49
CA ILE A 194 -6.40 -2.07 -21.71
C ILE A 194 -5.32 -2.15 -20.62
N VAL A 195 -4.60 -1.04 -20.37
CA VAL A 195 -3.55 -0.96 -19.34
C VAL A 195 -4.11 -1.37 -17.98
N ARG A 196 -5.27 -0.85 -17.58
CA ARG A 196 -5.95 -1.21 -16.34
C ARG A 196 -6.23 -2.70 -16.26
N THR A 197 -6.83 -3.29 -17.29
CA THR A 197 -7.14 -4.73 -17.32
C THR A 197 -5.87 -5.56 -17.20
N VAL A 198 -4.81 -5.22 -17.94
CA VAL A 198 -3.53 -5.92 -17.88
C VAL A 198 -2.90 -5.81 -16.49
N LEU A 199 -2.81 -4.61 -15.93
CA LEU A 199 -2.25 -4.38 -14.59
C LEU A 199 -3.02 -5.18 -13.53
N LEU A 200 -4.35 -5.18 -13.60
CA LEU A 200 -5.19 -5.91 -12.64
C LEU A 200 -5.02 -7.43 -12.75
N VAL A 201 -5.00 -7.97 -13.98
CA VAL A 201 -4.79 -9.41 -14.22
C VAL A 201 -3.41 -9.84 -13.74
N VAL A 202 -2.35 -9.09 -14.08
CA VAL A 202 -0.98 -9.40 -13.68
C VAL A 202 -0.83 -9.32 -12.16
N ALA A 203 -1.26 -8.22 -11.53
CA ALA A 203 -1.16 -8.06 -10.08
C ALA A 203 -2.00 -9.10 -9.32
N GLY A 204 -3.19 -9.43 -9.82
CA GLY A 204 -4.03 -10.49 -9.29
C GLY A 204 -3.36 -11.87 -9.39
N ALA A 205 -2.75 -12.20 -10.54
CA ALA A 205 -2.04 -13.46 -10.74
C ALA A 205 -0.80 -13.58 -9.84
N VAL A 206 -0.01 -12.51 -9.71
CA VAL A 206 1.14 -12.47 -8.80
C VAL A 206 0.69 -12.65 -7.35
N HIS A 207 -0.36 -11.93 -6.93
CA HIS A 207 -0.91 -12.07 -5.59
C HIS A 207 -1.38 -13.51 -5.32
N ALA A 208 -2.15 -14.11 -6.25
CA ALA A 208 -2.62 -15.48 -6.11
C ALA A 208 -1.46 -16.49 -6.02
N SER A 209 -0.41 -16.28 -6.83
CA SER A 209 0.78 -17.15 -6.83
C SER A 209 1.55 -17.07 -5.50
N VAL A 210 1.76 -15.86 -4.97
CA VAL A 210 2.44 -15.64 -3.68
C VAL A 210 1.60 -16.20 -2.52
N SER A 211 0.28 -15.96 -2.53
CA SER A 211 -0.62 -16.50 -1.52
C SER A 211 -0.66 -18.04 -1.56
N TYR A 212 -0.65 -18.64 -2.75
CA TYR A 212 -0.57 -20.09 -2.91
C TYR A 212 0.78 -20.66 -2.41
N TRP A 213 1.89 -20.01 -2.74
CA TRP A 213 3.20 -20.39 -2.22
C TRP A 213 3.27 -20.32 -0.68
N ALA A 214 2.76 -19.23 -0.09
CA ALA A 214 2.69 -19.07 1.35
C ALA A 214 1.84 -20.16 2.01
N LEU A 215 0.71 -20.54 1.39
CA LEU A 215 -0.10 -21.67 1.84
C LEU A 215 0.68 -22.99 1.82
N ILE A 216 1.44 -23.27 0.77
CA ILE A 216 2.30 -24.47 0.71
C ILE A 216 3.33 -24.44 1.85
N CYS A 217 4.00 -23.30 2.08
CA CYS A 217 4.98 -23.18 3.15
C CYS A 217 4.36 -23.44 4.53
N VAL A 218 3.14 -22.92 4.78
CA VAL A 218 2.41 -23.19 6.03
C VAL A 218 2.04 -24.67 6.15
N GLN A 219 1.52 -25.27 5.07
CA GLN A 219 1.15 -26.70 5.04
C GLN A 219 2.34 -27.64 5.25
N GLN A 220 3.54 -27.26 4.81
CA GLN A 220 4.75 -28.06 5.02
C GLN A 220 5.19 -28.10 6.49
N ILE A 221 4.65 -27.22 7.34
CA ILE A 221 5.09 -27.06 8.73
C ILE A 221 4.15 -27.79 9.70
N ASP A 222 2.91 -28.09 9.29
CA ASP A 222 1.92 -28.75 10.13
C ASP A 222 1.05 -29.71 9.29
N ASP A 223 1.02 -31.00 9.66
CA ASP A 223 0.35 -32.12 8.96
C ASP A 223 -1.20 -32.04 9.03
N GLY A 224 -1.77 -30.89 9.42
CA GLY A 224 -3.19 -30.70 9.70
C GLY A 224 -4.10 -30.51 8.47
N ASP A 225 -5.31 -31.07 8.53
CA ASP A 225 -6.36 -30.96 7.50
C ASP A 225 -7.08 -29.58 7.57
N TYR A 226 -6.44 -28.50 7.10
CA TYR A 226 -7.09 -27.18 7.01
C TYR A 226 -7.95 -27.09 5.74
N LYS A 227 -9.19 -27.58 5.84
CA LYS A 227 -10.22 -27.27 4.86
C LYS A 227 -10.88 -25.94 5.26
N ALA A 228 -10.86 -25.01 4.32
CA ALA A 228 -11.51 -23.70 4.34
C ALA A 228 -10.71 -22.53 4.94
N LEU A 229 -10.15 -21.70 4.04
CA LEU A 229 -10.08 -20.27 4.30
C LEU A 229 -10.17 -19.47 2.99
N LEU A 230 -11.41 -19.27 2.51
CA LEU A 230 -11.72 -18.46 1.33
C LEU A 230 -12.43 -17.17 1.74
N VAL A 231 -11.67 -16.21 2.27
CA VAL A 231 -12.04 -14.79 2.23
C VAL A 231 -10.76 -13.97 1.98
N PHE A 232 -10.63 -13.41 0.77
CA PHE A 232 -9.42 -12.80 0.21
C PHE A 232 -8.62 -11.85 1.15
N PRO A 233 -9.24 -10.87 1.86
CA PRO A 233 -8.49 -10.00 2.78
C PRO A 233 -8.04 -10.71 4.06
N PHE A 234 -8.87 -11.61 4.62
CA PHE A 234 -8.50 -12.38 5.82
C PHE A 234 -7.40 -13.39 5.50
N LEU A 235 -7.42 -13.98 4.29
CA LEU A 235 -6.34 -14.84 3.82
C LEU A 235 -5.02 -14.06 3.76
N ASN A 236 -5.01 -12.86 3.18
CA ASN A 236 -3.78 -12.05 3.12
C ASN A 236 -3.27 -11.67 4.52
N PHE A 237 -4.17 -11.27 5.43
CA PHE A 237 -3.82 -10.97 6.81
C PHE A 237 -3.29 -12.20 7.57
N ILE A 238 -3.96 -13.35 7.44
CA ILE A 238 -3.59 -14.59 8.11
C ILE A 238 -2.29 -15.15 7.53
N LEU A 239 -2.11 -15.15 6.22
CA LEU A 239 -0.86 -15.58 5.59
C LEU A 239 0.31 -14.68 5.99
N ALA A 240 0.11 -13.35 6.03
CA ALA A 240 1.12 -12.44 6.54
C ALA A 240 1.43 -12.73 8.02
N LEU A 241 0.40 -12.92 8.86
CA LEU A 241 0.59 -13.24 10.28
C LEU A 241 1.35 -14.55 10.46
N LEU A 242 0.96 -15.61 9.75
CA LEU A 242 1.62 -16.91 9.79
C LEU A 242 3.07 -16.83 9.30
N TYR A 243 3.33 -16.07 8.24
CA TYR A 243 4.70 -15.81 7.79
C TYR A 243 5.54 -15.16 8.89
N TYR A 244 5.02 -14.12 9.56
CA TYR A 244 5.74 -13.47 10.65
C TYR A 244 5.87 -14.34 11.92
N LEU A 245 4.93 -15.26 12.15
CA LEU A 245 5.01 -16.19 13.28
C LEU A 245 6.04 -17.31 13.06
N VAL A 246 6.21 -17.76 11.81
CA VAL A 246 6.89 -19.02 11.51
C VAL A 246 8.20 -18.83 10.74
N VAL A 247 8.27 -17.85 9.84
CA VAL A 247 9.40 -17.66 8.92
C VAL A 247 10.31 -16.50 9.34
N TYR A 248 9.78 -15.53 10.09
CA TYR A 248 10.54 -14.35 10.48
C TYR A 248 11.74 -14.69 11.37
N ASP A 249 12.92 -14.20 10.97
CA ASP A 249 14.16 -14.28 11.72
C ASP A 249 14.60 -12.87 12.16
N PRO A 250 14.61 -12.56 13.48
CA PRO A 250 15.07 -11.26 13.98
C PRO A 250 16.58 -11.04 13.85
N THR A 251 17.35 -12.05 13.44
CA THR A 251 18.81 -11.97 13.36
C THR A 251 19.25 -10.89 12.37
N GLY A 252 20.17 -10.01 12.81
CA GLY A 252 20.68 -8.91 11.98
C GLY A 252 19.76 -7.69 11.91
N THR A 253 18.66 -7.70 12.65
CA THR A 253 17.79 -6.53 12.81
C THR A 253 18.27 -5.67 13.98
N ALA A 254 18.07 -4.35 13.88
CA ALA A 254 18.38 -3.43 14.98
C ALA A 254 17.36 -2.29 15.03
N LYS A 255 16.96 -1.94 16.25
CA LYS A 255 16.06 -0.82 16.57
C LYS A 255 16.88 0.37 17.09
N PRO A 256 17.08 1.43 16.29
CA PRO A 256 17.72 2.64 16.80
C PRO A 256 16.88 3.27 17.92
N SER A 257 17.53 3.83 18.94
CA SER A 257 16.85 4.39 20.12
C SER A 257 15.81 5.47 19.80
N TRP A 258 16.05 6.31 18.79
CA TRP A 258 15.08 7.34 18.38
C TRP A 258 13.75 6.74 17.86
N THR A 259 13.75 5.50 17.38
CA THR A 259 12.51 4.85 16.89
C THR A 259 11.57 4.45 18.02
N GLU A 260 12.03 4.47 19.28
CA GLU A 260 11.19 4.24 20.46
C GLU A 260 10.26 5.41 20.76
N GLU A 261 10.67 6.62 20.37
CA GLU A 261 9.86 7.84 20.55
C GLU A 261 8.62 7.87 19.64
N LEU A 262 8.58 7.00 18.62
CA LEU A 262 7.47 6.90 17.67
C LEU A 262 6.37 5.92 18.12
N GLY A 263 6.48 5.34 19.32
CA GLY A 263 5.58 4.30 19.85
C GLY A 263 5.97 2.92 19.36
#